data_AF-A0A9P0M3Y0-F1
#
_entry.id   AF-A0A9P0M3Y0-F1
#
_cell.length_a   1.000
_cell.length_b   1.000
_cell.length_c   1.000
_cell.angle_alpha   90.00
_cell.angle_beta   90.00
_cell.angle_gamma   90.00
#
_symmetry.space_group_name_H-M   'P 1'
#
loop_
_entity.id
_entity.type
_entity.pdbx_description
1 polymer ?
#
loop_
_entity_poly.entity_id
_entity_poly.type
_entity_poly.pdbx_seq_one_letter_code
_entity_poly.pdbx_strand_id
1 'polypeptide(L)'
;YGCQDSETIQHVTGGCQAFAPTDYKERHDIAAKIIHQELAYKFKLIECKLQYYKYTPQCVLENDKYKLYWDRTVLTDQYIKQNRPDIIIVDKGAQKVTLIDVAIPNKGVATESQLSRLLII
;
A
#
# COMPACT_ATOMS: atom_id res chain seq x y z
N TYR A 1 14.56 -20.24 -26.48
CA TYR A 1 13.28 -20.00 -27.16
C TYR A 1 12.34 -21.15 -26.82
N GLY A 2 11.18 -20.84 -26.21
CA GLY A 2 10.00 -21.71 -26.12
C GLY A 2 9.95 -22.68 -24.93
N CYS A 3 9.27 -22.31 -23.84
CA CYS A 3 8.72 -23.27 -22.89
C CYS A 3 7.44 -23.85 -23.50
N GLN A 4 7.47 -25.14 -23.85
CA GLN A 4 6.30 -25.87 -24.38
C GLN A 4 5.44 -26.35 -23.21
N ASP A 5 4.52 -25.51 -22.75
CA ASP A 5 3.35 -25.98 -22.01
C ASP A 5 2.16 -25.12 -22.39
N SER A 6 1.00 -25.75 -22.52
CA SER A 6 -0.21 -25.17 -23.10
C SER A 6 -0.60 -23.85 -22.40
N GLU A 7 -0.49 -22.75 -23.15
CA GLU A 7 -0.85 -21.39 -22.73
C GLU A 7 -2.34 -21.30 -22.40
N THR A 8 -2.68 -21.66 -21.16
CA THR A 8 -4.00 -21.38 -20.61
C THR A 8 -3.97 -19.95 -20.05
N ILE A 9 -5.07 -19.19 -20.14
CA ILE A 9 -5.15 -17.79 -19.66
C ILE A 9 -4.65 -17.68 -18.20
N GLN A 10 -4.83 -18.74 -17.39
CA GLN A 10 -4.32 -18.86 -16.02
C GLN A 10 -2.79 -18.98 -15.91
N HIS A 11 -2.09 -19.52 -16.90
CA HIS A 11 -0.62 -19.56 -16.93
C HIS A 11 -0.04 -18.17 -17.22
N VAL A 12 -0.67 -17.41 -18.14
CA VAL A 12 -0.28 -16.02 -18.45
C VAL A 12 -0.57 -15.07 -17.29
N THR A 13 -1.68 -15.25 -16.58
CA THR A 13 -2.13 -14.33 -15.51
C THR A 13 -1.76 -14.76 -14.09
N GLY A 14 -1.36 -16.00 -13.87
CA GLY A 14 -1.14 -16.56 -12.53
C GLY A 14 0.28 -17.05 -12.22
N GLY A 15 1.11 -17.32 -13.24
CA GLY A 15 2.33 -18.12 -13.02
C GLY A 15 3.60 -17.68 -13.75
N CYS A 16 3.55 -16.68 -14.62
CA CYS A 16 4.78 -16.22 -15.27
C CYS A 16 5.59 -15.36 -14.30
N GLN A 17 6.76 -15.86 -13.87
CA GLN A 17 7.72 -15.16 -12.98
C GLN A 17 8.09 -13.75 -13.48
N ALA A 18 7.93 -13.47 -14.79
CA ALA A 18 8.18 -12.17 -15.38
C ALA A 18 7.06 -11.13 -15.12
N PHE A 19 5.80 -11.56 -14.98
CA PHE A 19 4.63 -10.66 -14.87
C PHE A 19 4.06 -10.58 -13.45
N ALA A 20 4.18 -11.65 -12.68
CA ALA A 20 3.71 -11.73 -11.30
C ALA A 20 4.18 -10.53 -10.42
N PRO A 21 5.47 -10.12 -10.39
CA PRO A 21 5.92 -9.01 -9.55
C PRO A 21 5.25 -7.67 -9.88
N THR A 22 4.88 -7.44 -11.14
CA THR A 22 4.25 -6.22 -11.62
C THR A 22 2.78 -6.19 -11.22
N ASP A 23 2.06 -7.29 -11.43
CA ASP A 23 0.66 -7.44 -11.01
C ASP A 23 0.47 -7.30 -9.49
N TYR A 24 1.39 -7.84 -8.67
CA TYR A 24 1.31 -7.70 -7.21
C TYR A 24 1.51 -6.25 -6.77
N LYS A 25 2.49 -5.55 -7.34
CA LYS A 25 2.74 -4.14 -7.05
C LYS A 25 1.58 -3.26 -7.48
N GLU A 26 1.01 -3.50 -8.66
CA GLU A 26 -0.14 -2.72 -9.12
C GLU A 26 -1.36 -2.91 -8.22
N ARG A 27 -1.67 -4.15 -7.82
CA ARG A 27 -2.78 -4.41 -6.88
C ARG A 27 -2.53 -3.75 -5.53
N HIS A 28 -1.31 -3.86 -5.02
CA HIS A 28 -0.88 -3.25 -3.77
C HIS A 28 -1.07 -1.73 -3.80
N ASP A 29 -0.55 -1.09 -4.84
CA ASP A 29 -0.62 0.35 -5.01
C ASP A 29 -2.06 0.84 -5.18
N ILE A 30 -2.89 0.09 -5.91
CA ILE A 30 -4.32 0.41 -6.04
C ILE A 30 -5.02 0.35 -4.68
N ALA A 31 -4.78 -0.71 -3.90
CA ALA A 31 -5.39 -0.86 -2.58
C ALA A 31 -4.93 0.27 -1.63
N ALA A 32 -3.64 0.55 -1.58
CA ALA A 32 -3.08 1.63 -0.78
C ALA A 32 -3.62 3.00 -1.21
N LYS A 33 -3.75 3.28 -2.52
CA LYS A 33 -4.35 4.52 -3.04
C LYS A 33 -5.80 4.72 -2.57
N ILE A 34 -6.60 3.65 -2.60
CA ILE A 34 -8.00 3.69 -2.14
C ILE A 34 -8.05 4.01 -0.65
N ILE A 35 -7.23 3.32 0.16
CA ILE A 35 -7.15 3.56 1.61
C ILE A 35 -6.72 5.00 1.89
N HIS A 36 -5.69 5.49 1.21
CA HIS A 36 -5.21 6.86 1.36
C HIS A 36 -6.31 7.89 1.05
N GLN A 37 -7.09 7.69 -0.02
CA GLN A 37 -8.19 8.58 -0.38
C GLN A 37 -9.31 8.59 0.67
N GLU A 38 -9.70 7.42 1.17
CA GLU A 38 -10.74 7.31 2.20
C GLU A 38 -10.30 7.98 3.52
N LEU A 39 -9.04 7.82 3.90
CA LEU A 39 -8.46 8.50 5.05
C LEU A 39 -8.42 10.02 4.85
N ALA A 40 -7.94 10.47 3.70
CA ALA A 40 -7.90 11.89 3.36
C ALA A 40 -9.30 12.54 3.43
N TYR A 41 -10.32 11.84 2.93
CA TYR A 41 -11.70 12.32 3.00
C TYR A 41 -12.23 12.32 4.45
N LYS A 42 -12.01 11.24 5.20
CA LYS A 42 -12.44 11.11 6.60
C LYS A 42 -11.85 12.20 7.50
N PHE A 43 -10.59 12.55 7.30
CA PHE A 43 -9.89 13.60 8.08
C PHE A 43 -10.09 15.01 7.52
N LYS A 44 -10.97 15.19 6.52
CA LYS A 44 -11.25 16.48 5.87
C LYS A 44 -9.96 17.14 5.32
N LEU A 45 -9.10 16.33 4.73
CA LEU A 45 -7.90 16.77 4.01
C LEU A 45 -8.18 16.98 2.52
N ILE A 46 -9.24 16.33 2.01
CA ILE A 46 -9.80 16.57 0.68
C ILE A 46 -11.32 16.76 0.81
N GLU A 47 -11.91 17.54 -0.08
CA GLU A 47 -13.34 17.88 -0.03
C GLU A 47 -14.23 16.82 -0.69
N CYS A 48 -13.71 16.11 -1.68
CA CYS A 48 -14.46 15.13 -2.46
C CYS A 48 -13.62 13.90 -2.81
N LYS A 49 -14.32 12.81 -3.10
CA LYS A 49 -13.72 11.55 -3.53
C LYS A 49 -13.77 11.44 -5.06
N LEU A 50 -12.63 11.08 -5.65
CA LEU A 50 -12.52 10.71 -7.06
C LEU A 50 -12.69 9.19 -7.25
N GLN A 51 -12.88 8.77 -8.49
CA GLN A 51 -12.75 7.36 -8.85
C GLN A 51 -11.30 6.91 -8.66
N TYR A 52 -11.08 5.69 -8.16
CA TYR A 52 -9.75 5.19 -7.76
C TYR A 52 -8.68 5.34 -8.85
N TYR A 53 -9.05 5.18 -10.12
CA TYR A 53 -8.14 5.27 -11.26
C TYR A 53 -7.77 6.71 -11.66
N LYS A 54 -8.49 7.71 -11.18
CA LYS A 54 -8.16 9.14 -11.35
C LYS A 54 -7.45 9.73 -10.14
N TYR A 55 -7.39 8.99 -9.04
CA TYR A 55 -6.82 9.46 -7.81
C TYR A 55 -5.31 9.29 -7.80
N THR A 56 -4.61 10.39 -7.54
CA THR A 56 -3.17 10.38 -7.30
C THR A 56 -2.93 10.88 -5.88
N PRO A 57 -2.40 10.03 -4.98
CA PRO A 57 -2.13 10.42 -3.61
C PRO A 57 -1.04 11.49 -3.59
N GLN A 58 -1.25 12.54 -2.79
CA GLN A 58 -0.23 13.55 -2.56
C GLN A 58 0.72 13.07 -1.47
N CYS A 59 2.02 13.34 -1.63
CA CYS A 59 3.05 12.90 -0.67
C CYS A 59 2.76 13.36 0.77
N VAL A 60 2.13 14.52 0.92
CA VAL A 60 1.70 15.08 2.20
C VAL A 60 0.38 15.79 2.00
N LEU A 61 -0.59 15.48 2.87
CA LEU A 61 -1.80 16.26 3.08
C LEU A 61 -1.82 16.72 4.53
N GLU A 62 -2.16 17.98 4.78
CA GLU A 62 -2.11 18.55 6.13
C GLU A 62 -3.26 19.54 6.36
N ASN A 63 -3.83 19.50 7.56
CA ASN A 63 -4.66 20.56 8.11
C ASN A 63 -4.25 20.85 9.57
N ASP A 64 -5.04 21.65 10.29
CA ASP A 64 -4.75 22.03 11.67
C ASP A 64 -4.72 20.84 12.64
N LYS A 65 -5.45 19.76 12.33
CA LYS A 65 -5.66 18.61 13.24
C LYS A 65 -4.90 17.37 12.82
N TYR A 66 -4.73 17.14 11.52
CA TYR A 66 -4.21 15.91 10.96
C TYR A 66 -3.15 16.17 9.90
N LYS A 67 -2.23 15.20 9.78
CA LYS A 67 -1.28 15.11 8.68
C LYS A 67 -1.27 13.69 8.15
N LEU A 68 -1.39 13.54 6.85
CA LEU A 68 -1.37 12.26 6.16
C LEU A 68 -0.17 12.25 5.21
N TYR A 69 0.72 11.27 5.38
CA TYR A 69 1.84 11.05 4.49
C TYR A 69 1.60 9.81 3.63
N TRP A 70 2.03 9.90 2.38
CA TRP A 70 2.04 8.82 1.42
C TRP A 70 3.47 8.49 1.02
N ASP A 71 3.85 7.21 1.10
CA ASP A 71 5.12 6.67 0.60
C ASP A 71 6.36 7.44 1.09
N ARG A 72 6.39 7.79 2.39
CA ARG A 72 7.50 8.50 3.04
C ARG A 72 8.22 7.59 4.02
N THR A 73 9.54 7.59 3.95
CA THR A 73 10.39 6.95 4.95
C THR A 73 10.22 7.67 6.30
N VAL A 74 9.89 6.91 7.35
CA VAL A 74 9.92 7.45 8.71
C VAL A 74 11.39 7.54 9.13
N LEU A 75 11.83 8.73 9.53
CA LEU A 75 13.12 8.90 10.20
C LEU A 75 12.91 8.59 11.68
N THR A 76 13.34 7.41 12.12
CA THR A 76 13.43 7.05 13.54
C THR A 76 14.89 7.10 13.98
N ASP A 77 15.15 7.47 15.24
CA ASP A 77 16.50 7.54 15.82
C ASP A 77 17.25 6.18 15.82
N GLN A 78 16.52 5.08 15.62
CA GLN A 78 17.10 3.75 15.41
C GLN A 78 16.98 3.37 13.94
N TYR A 79 18.09 2.86 13.37
CA TYR A 79 18.17 2.45 11.97
C TYR A 79 17.37 1.16 11.74
N ILE A 80 16.13 1.27 11.28
CA ILE A 80 15.28 0.13 10.90
C ILE A 80 15.41 -0.08 9.39
N LYS A 81 15.86 -1.28 8.98
CA LYS A 81 16.20 -1.62 7.59
C LYS A 81 15.01 -1.55 6.61
N GLN A 82 13.78 -1.51 7.11
CA GLN A 82 12.53 -1.41 6.35
C GLN A 82 11.54 -0.49 7.11
N ASN A 83 11.73 0.83 7.00
CA ASN A 83 10.96 1.84 7.76
C ASN A 83 10.09 2.75 6.87
N ARG A 84 9.51 2.18 5.81
CA ARG A 84 8.70 2.91 4.84
C ARG A 84 7.29 2.32 4.81
N PRO A 85 6.45 2.61 5.82
CA PRO A 85 5.02 2.28 5.76
C PRO A 85 4.37 3.00 4.57
N ASP A 86 3.37 2.38 3.96
CA ASP A 86 2.69 2.94 2.79
C ASP A 86 2.00 4.27 3.12
N ILE A 87 1.40 4.34 4.31
CA ILE A 87 0.62 5.50 4.76
C ILE A 87 0.93 5.79 6.24
N ILE A 88 1.08 7.07 6.57
CA ILE A 88 1.25 7.53 7.96
C ILE A 88 0.22 8.60 8.26
N ILE A 89 -0.52 8.46 9.35
CA ILE A 89 -1.42 9.47 9.89
C ILE A 89 -0.82 10.04 11.16
N VAL A 90 -0.78 11.36 11.28
CA VAL A 90 -0.45 12.09 12.50
C VAL A 90 -1.69 12.85 12.95
N ASP A 91 -2.19 12.54 14.14
CA ASP A 91 -3.16 13.34 14.86
C ASP A 91 -2.42 14.32 15.78
N LYS A 92 -2.49 15.61 15.44
CA LYS A 92 -1.81 16.69 16.17
C LYS A 92 -2.47 16.96 17.53
N GLY A 93 -3.78 16.73 17.65
CA GLY A 93 -4.52 16.96 18.89
C GLY A 93 -4.30 15.87 19.92
N ALA A 94 -4.31 14.61 19.48
CA ALA A 94 -4.06 13.45 20.33
C ALA A 94 -2.56 13.10 20.48
N GLN A 95 -1.67 13.81 19.77
CA GLN A 95 -0.24 13.49 19.66
C GLN A 95 0.02 12.02 19.29
N LYS A 96 -0.82 11.48 18.42
CA LYS A 96 -0.78 10.07 18.02
C LYS A 96 -0.34 9.94 16.58
N VAL A 97 0.56 8.99 16.32
CA VAL A 97 0.93 8.56 14.97
C VAL A 97 0.36 7.17 14.73
N THR A 98 -0.16 6.93 13.52
CA THR A 98 -0.63 5.62 13.07
C THR A 98 0.07 5.28 11.77
N LEU A 99 0.72 4.12 11.74
CA LEU A 99 1.41 3.58 10.56
C LEU A 99 0.52 2.50 9.92
N ILE A 100 0.39 2.53 8.61
CA ILE A 100 -0.43 1.58 7.84
C ILE A 100 0.43 1.00 6.74
N ASP A 101 0.48 -0.34 6.70
CA ASP A 101 1.18 -1.16 5.72
C ASP A 101 0.15 -2.10 5.08
N VAL A 102 0.08 -2.12 3.75
CA VAL A 102 -0.93 -2.83 2.98
C VAL A 102 -0.33 -4.12 2.43
N ALA A 103 -0.81 -5.28 2.88
CA ALA A 103 -0.37 -6.57 2.32
C ALA A 103 -1.48 -7.21 1.49
N ILE A 104 -1.16 -7.66 0.26
CA ILE A 104 -2.08 -8.45 -0.57
C ILE A 104 -1.60 -9.89 -0.62
N PRO A 105 -2.25 -10.83 0.10
CA PRO A 105 -1.87 -12.23 0.05
C PRO A 105 -2.30 -12.85 -1.29
N ASN A 106 -1.41 -13.62 -1.91
CA ASN A 106 -1.75 -14.39 -3.10
C ASN A 106 -2.58 -15.63 -2.70
N LYS A 107 -3.73 -15.86 -3.35
CA LYS A 107 -4.46 -17.13 -3.22
C LYS A 107 -3.82 -18.18 -4.13
N GLY A 108 -2.79 -18.84 -3.62
CA GLY A 108 -2.16 -19.98 -4.27
C GLY A 108 -1.10 -20.59 -3.35
N VAL A 109 -1.53 -21.55 -2.51
CA VAL A 109 -0.73 -22.29 -1.52
C VAL A 109 -0.04 -21.39 -0.50
N ALA A 110 -0.70 -21.21 0.65
CA ALA A 110 -0.06 -20.71 1.85
C ALA A 110 1.00 -21.73 2.29
N THR A 111 2.23 -21.56 1.81
CA THR A 111 3.40 -21.94 2.59
C THR A 111 3.72 -20.74 3.48
N GLU A 112 3.93 -21.00 4.77
CA GLU A 112 4.07 -20.05 5.88
C GLU A 112 5.14 -18.94 5.73
N SER A 113 5.76 -18.74 4.56
CA SER A 113 6.88 -17.82 4.37
C SER A 113 6.52 -16.41 3.85
N GLN A 114 5.24 -16.05 3.71
CA GLN A 114 4.82 -14.75 3.13
C GLN A 114 3.88 -13.95 4.06
N LEU A 115 3.80 -14.29 5.35
CA LEU A 115 3.13 -13.44 6.34
C LEU A 115 4.02 -12.23 6.66
N SER A 116 4.01 -11.21 5.79
CA SER A 116 4.53 -9.90 6.13
C SER A 116 3.68 -9.31 7.27
N ARG A 117 4.38 -8.94 8.33
CA ARG A 117 3.85 -8.60 9.66
C ARG A 117 2.94 -7.37 9.62
N LEU A 118 1.76 -7.51 10.21
CA LEU A 118 0.97 -6.40 10.72
C LEU A 118 1.64 -5.88 12.00
N LEU A 119 2.32 -4.73 11.94
CA LEU A 119 2.81 -4.00 13.12
C LEU A 119 1.98 -2.73 13.27
N ILE A 120 0.91 -2.83 14.06
CA ILE A 120 0.26 -1.65 14.65
C ILE A 120 1.13 -1.29 15.86
N ILE A 121 1.94 -0.24 15.73
CA ILE A 121 2.63 0.40 16.87
C ILE A 121 1.72 1.51 17.41
#